data_AF-A0A0A1H7X8-F1
#
_entry.id   AF-A0A0A1H7X8-F1
#
_cell.length_a   1.000
_cell.length_b   1.000
_cell.length_c   1.000
_cell.angle_alpha   90.00
_cell.angle_beta   90.00
_cell.angle_gamma   90.00
#
_symmetry.space_group_name_H-M   'P 1'
#
loop_
_entity.id
_entity.type
_entity.pdbx_description
1 polymer ?
#
loop_
_entity_poly.entity_id
_entity_poly.type
_entity_poly.pdbx_seq_one_letter_code
_entity_poly.pdbx_strand_id
1 'polypeptide(L)'
;MTGTITKVFLIVALLVTGITGCATHRPSYAEQIAQIPQPTNDEDRQHKCAFLRGEIARQQNIAMVGAAQLQGMYALAIEASARNNIAALESRASDFDCSAAFSNQPVPMERSAPADVAKSKIESCIDACKANTSRTSDACFDACNH
;
A
#
# COMPACT_ATOMS: atom_id res chain seq x y z
N MET A 1 -7.27 71.49 4.51
CA MET A 1 -8.11 70.29 4.74
C MET A 1 -7.68 69.16 3.80
N THR A 2 -6.47 68.61 3.98
CA THR A 2 -5.86 67.65 3.04
C THR A 2 -5.16 66.48 3.74
N GLY A 3 -5.22 66.40 5.07
CA GLY A 3 -4.47 65.41 5.86
C GLY A 3 -5.24 64.16 6.30
N THR A 4 -6.56 64.13 6.15
CA THR A 4 -7.41 63.00 6.59
C THR A 4 -7.58 61.93 5.51
N ILE A 5 -7.58 62.30 4.24
CA ILE A 5 -7.81 61.37 3.11
C ILE A 5 -6.62 60.41 2.95
N THR A 6 -5.39 60.88 3.14
CA THR A 6 -4.17 60.07 2.99
C THR A 6 -4.04 58.97 4.06
N LYS A 7 -4.55 59.22 5.28
CA LYS A 7 -4.48 58.26 6.39
C LYS A 7 -5.47 57.10 6.24
N VAL A 8 -6.65 57.37 5.66
CA VAL A 8 -7.67 56.33 5.42
C VAL A 8 -7.22 55.33 4.36
N PHE A 9 -6.58 55.81 3.28
CA PHE A 9 -6.03 54.94 2.23
C PHE A 9 -4.93 54.01 2.73
N LEU A 10 -4.09 54.46 3.66
CA LEU A 10 -2.98 53.67 4.20
C LEU A 10 -3.46 52.53 5.12
N ILE A 11 -4.57 52.73 5.84
CA ILE A 11 -5.17 51.69 6.69
C ILE A 11 -5.88 50.63 5.84
N VAL A 12 -6.53 51.03 4.75
CA VAL A 12 -7.18 50.09 3.82
C VAL A 12 -6.14 49.25 3.06
N ALA A 13 -5.01 49.82 2.67
CA ALA A 13 -3.93 49.08 2.03
C ALA A 13 -3.30 48.02 2.95
N LEU A 14 -3.17 48.31 4.25
CA LEU A 14 -2.60 47.38 5.24
C LEU A 14 -3.57 46.23 5.61
N LEU A 15 -4.87 46.46 5.51
CA LEU A 15 -5.91 45.45 5.75
C LEU A 15 -6.05 44.44 4.59
N VAL A 16 -5.74 44.85 3.35
CA VAL A 16 -5.85 43.98 2.17
C VAL A 16 -4.66 43.02 2.02
N THR A 17 -3.48 43.35 2.55
CA THR A 17 -2.28 42.48 2.48
C THR A 17 -2.20 41.42 3.58
N GLY A 18 -3.13 41.40 4.55
CA GLY A 18 -3.09 40.51 5.71
C GLY A 18 -3.72 39.11 5.51
N ILE A 19 -4.30 38.82 4.34
CA ILE A 19 -5.07 37.58 4.10
C ILE A 19 -4.38 36.63 3.12
N THR A 20 -3.05 36.72 2.96
CA THR A 20 -2.28 35.58 2.42
C THR A 20 -2.18 34.51 3.50
N GLY A 21 -3.31 33.86 3.80
CA GLY A 21 -3.29 32.62 4.54
C GLY A 21 -2.49 31.60 3.74
N CYS A 22 -1.50 30.98 4.37
CA CYS A 22 -0.81 29.83 3.79
C CYS A 22 -1.86 28.73 3.54
N ALA A 23 -2.43 28.68 2.34
CA ALA A 23 -3.23 27.56 1.89
C ALA A 23 -2.34 26.33 2.03
N THR A 24 -2.62 25.51 3.04
CA THR A 24 -1.78 24.37 3.35
C THR A 24 -2.10 23.32 2.30
N HIS A 25 -1.30 23.28 1.22
CA HIS A 25 -1.44 22.26 0.17
C HIS A 25 -1.24 20.90 0.81
N ARG A 26 -2.32 20.13 0.95
CA ARG A 26 -2.25 18.74 1.37
C ARG A 26 -2.03 17.91 0.11
N PRO A 27 -0.88 17.24 -0.04
CA PRO A 27 -0.59 16.53 -1.26
C PRO A 27 -1.60 15.41 -1.45
N SER A 28 -2.07 15.24 -2.70
CA SER A 28 -2.93 14.11 -3.05
C SER A 28 -2.19 12.79 -2.83
N TYR A 29 -2.92 11.66 -2.76
CA TYR A 29 -2.28 10.36 -2.61
C TYR A 29 -1.28 10.09 -3.75
N ALA A 30 -1.65 10.40 -4.99
CA ALA A 30 -0.75 10.27 -6.14
C ALA A 30 0.51 11.14 -6.00
N GLU A 31 0.37 12.37 -5.50
CA GLU A 31 1.52 13.26 -5.23
C GLU A 31 2.44 12.68 -4.14
N GLN A 32 1.87 12.09 -3.09
CA GLN A 32 2.65 11.43 -2.03
C GLN A 32 3.45 10.24 -2.57
N ILE A 33 2.84 9.42 -3.44
CA ILE A 33 3.51 8.29 -4.08
C ILE A 33 4.59 8.76 -5.06
N ALA A 34 4.33 9.81 -5.83
CA ALA A 34 5.30 10.39 -6.76
C ALA A 34 6.54 10.95 -6.05
N GLN A 35 6.40 11.37 -4.78
CA GLN A 35 7.50 11.88 -3.96
C GLN A 35 8.41 10.78 -3.38
N ILE A 36 8.07 9.49 -3.50
CA ILE A 36 8.95 8.40 -3.06
C ILE A 36 10.25 8.47 -3.87
N PRO A 37 11.44 8.64 -3.26
CA PRO A 37 12.68 8.83 -4.02
C PRO A 37 13.02 7.63 -4.91
N GLN A 38 13.66 7.88 -6.06
CA GLN A 38 14.23 6.82 -6.90
C GLN A 38 15.18 5.94 -6.07
N PRO A 39 15.27 4.63 -6.37
CA PRO A 39 16.14 3.74 -5.64
C PRO A 39 17.61 4.09 -5.91
N THR A 40 18.43 4.07 -4.85
CA THR A 40 19.86 4.40 -4.97
C THR A 40 20.74 3.21 -5.34
N ASN A 41 20.24 1.99 -5.12
CA ASN A 41 20.91 0.73 -5.41
C ASN A 41 19.87 -0.40 -5.56
N ASP A 42 20.34 -1.61 -5.88
CA ASP A 42 19.48 -2.77 -6.13
C ASP A 42 18.71 -3.24 -4.89
N GLU A 43 19.32 -3.19 -3.71
CA GLU A 43 18.69 -3.58 -2.44
C GLU A 43 17.54 -2.61 -2.09
N ASP A 44 17.79 -1.30 -2.16
CA ASP A 44 16.79 -0.25 -1.98
C ASP A 44 15.65 -0.36 -3.02
N ARG A 45 15.99 -0.69 -4.27
CA ARG A 45 14.98 -0.98 -5.31
C ARG A 45 14.09 -2.14 -4.89
N GLN A 46 14.65 -3.26 -4.42
CA GLN A 46 13.87 -4.41 -3.96
C GLN A 46 12.93 -4.05 -2.80
N HIS A 47 13.42 -3.32 -1.80
CA HIS A 47 12.62 -2.86 -0.68
C HIS A 47 11.48 -1.93 -1.10
N LYS A 48 11.75 -0.95 -1.96
CA LYS A 48 10.73 -0.03 -2.49
C LYS A 48 9.70 -0.76 -3.34
N CYS A 49 10.13 -1.69 -4.19
CA CYS A 49 9.21 -2.54 -4.95
C CYS A 49 8.32 -3.40 -4.04
N ALA A 50 8.87 -3.96 -2.96
CA ALA A 50 8.08 -4.73 -1.99
C ALA A 50 7.05 -3.86 -1.26
N PHE A 51 7.44 -2.63 -0.87
CA PHE A 51 6.53 -1.64 -0.31
C PHE A 51 5.38 -1.32 -1.27
N LEU A 52 5.69 -0.97 -2.52
CA LEU A 52 4.69 -0.60 -3.53
C LEU A 52 3.71 -1.75 -3.79
N ARG A 53 4.20 -2.99 -3.89
CA ARG A 53 3.34 -4.18 -4.01
C ARG A 53 2.42 -4.37 -2.83
N GLY A 54 2.95 -4.27 -1.60
CA GLY A 54 2.15 -4.39 -0.39
C GLY A 54 1.04 -3.33 -0.31
N GLU A 55 1.35 -2.11 -0.74
CA GLU A 55 0.40 -1.01 -0.76
C GLU A 55 -0.66 -1.18 -1.86
N ILE A 56 -0.30 -1.71 -3.04
CA ILE A 56 -1.28 -2.09 -4.08
C ILE A 56 -2.26 -3.13 -3.53
N ALA A 57 -1.76 -4.19 -2.89
CA ALA A 57 -2.61 -5.23 -2.28
C ALA A 57 -3.53 -4.64 -1.20
N ARG A 58 -3.03 -3.68 -0.41
CA ARG A 58 -3.84 -2.95 0.58
C ARG A 58 -4.98 -2.18 -0.07
N GLN A 59 -4.73 -1.48 -1.17
CA GLN A 59 -5.76 -0.73 -1.89
C GLN A 59 -6.79 -1.67 -2.56
N GLN A 60 -6.34 -2.81 -3.10
CA GLN A 60 -7.24 -3.85 -3.63
C GLN A 60 -8.16 -4.39 -2.53
N ASN A 61 -7.63 -4.63 -1.33
CA ASN A 61 -8.42 -5.06 -0.18
C ASN A 61 -9.44 -3.98 0.24
N ILE A 62 -9.04 -2.70 0.29
CA ILE A 62 -9.98 -1.59 0.57
C ILE A 62 -11.10 -1.55 -0.46
N ALA A 63 -10.80 -1.70 -1.74
CA ALA A 63 -11.82 -1.74 -2.78
C ALA A 63 -12.82 -2.89 -2.54
N MET A 64 -12.32 -4.09 -2.24
CA MET A 64 -13.14 -5.29 -2.01
C MET A 64 -13.98 -5.19 -0.73
N VAL A 65 -13.37 -4.84 0.41
CA VAL A 65 -14.05 -4.74 1.72
C VAL A 65 -14.97 -3.53 1.75
N GLY A 66 -14.55 -2.40 1.18
CA GLY A 66 -15.37 -1.20 1.05
C GLY A 66 -16.63 -1.47 0.22
N ALA A 67 -16.51 -2.20 -0.88
CA ALA A 67 -17.66 -2.62 -1.69
C ALA A 67 -18.57 -3.62 -0.98
N ALA A 68 -18.02 -4.46 -0.09
CA ALA A 68 -18.80 -5.44 0.67
C ALA A 68 -19.53 -4.83 1.88
N GLN A 69 -18.94 -3.83 2.54
CA GLN A 69 -19.47 -3.24 3.77
C GLN A 69 -20.36 -2.01 3.54
N LEU A 70 -20.16 -1.28 2.45
CA LEU A 70 -20.91 -0.08 2.13
C LEU A 70 -21.80 -0.32 0.92
N GLN A 71 -22.96 0.33 0.87
CA GLN A 71 -23.94 0.18 -0.20
C GLN A 71 -24.09 1.47 -1.01
N GLY A 72 -24.44 1.32 -2.29
CA GLY A 72 -24.75 2.43 -3.19
C GLY A 72 -23.53 3.27 -3.57
N MET A 73 -23.73 4.59 -3.71
CA MET A 73 -22.73 5.51 -4.26
C MET A 73 -21.43 5.59 -3.46
N TYR A 74 -21.46 5.30 -2.16
CA TYR A 74 -20.26 5.29 -1.31
C TYR A 74 -19.32 4.14 -1.64
N ALA A 75 -19.86 2.96 -1.94
CA ALA A 75 -19.08 1.81 -2.38
C ALA A 75 -18.35 2.12 -3.69
N LEU A 76 -19.07 2.68 -4.66
CA LEU A 76 -18.50 3.08 -5.96
C LEU A 76 -17.42 4.16 -5.81
N ALA A 77 -17.62 5.14 -4.92
CA ALA A 77 -16.63 6.17 -4.65
C ALA A 77 -15.34 5.62 -4.02
N ILE A 78 -15.46 4.67 -3.09
CA ILE A 78 -14.32 4.01 -2.46
C ILE A 78 -13.58 3.14 -3.47
N GLU A 79 -14.31 2.37 -4.27
CA GLU A 79 -13.72 1.54 -5.33
C GLU A 79 -12.97 2.41 -6.36
N ALA A 80 -13.58 3.50 -6.82
CA ALA A 80 -12.94 4.43 -7.75
C ALA A 80 -11.69 5.09 -7.15
N SER A 81 -11.76 5.50 -5.88
CA SER A 81 -10.62 6.06 -5.15
C SER A 81 -9.47 5.05 -5.03
N ALA A 82 -9.79 3.82 -4.62
CA ALA A 82 -8.81 2.74 -4.51
C ALA A 82 -8.17 2.41 -5.87
N ARG A 83 -8.94 2.35 -6.95
CA ARG A 83 -8.42 2.14 -8.31
C ARG A 83 -7.48 3.26 -8.76
N ASN A 84 -7.81 4.52 -8.48
CA ASN A 84 -6.92 5.65 -8.78
C ASN A 84 -5.61 5.57 -7.98
N ASN A 85 -5.68 5.18 -6.71
CA ASN A 85 -4.49 4.96 -5.87
C ASN A 85 -3.62 3.83 -6.41
N ILE A 86 -4.23 2.71 -6.83
CA ILE A 86 -3.53 1.58 -7.45
C ILE A 86 -2.79 2.04 -8.70
N ALA A 87 -3.44 2.79 -9.60
CA ALA A 87 -2.81 3.28 -10.81
C ALA A 87 -1.58 4.17 -10.52
N ALA A 88 -1.65 5.01 -9.49
CA ALA A 88 -0.50 5.83 -9.06
C ALA A 88 0.66 4.97 -8.53
N LEU A 89 0.35 3.92 -7.74
CA LEU A 89 1.34 2.98 -7.24
C LEU A 89 1.98 2.14 -8.35
N GLU A 90 1.17 1.65 -9.30
CA GLU A 90 1.62 0.89 -10.46
C GLU A 90 2.52 1.72 -11.36
N SER A 91 2.15 2.98 -11.61
CA SER A 91 3.00 3.93 -12.33
C SER A 91 4.35 4.08 -11.63
N ARG A 92 4.35 4.27 -10.29
CA ARG A 92 5.59 4.43 -9.55
C ARG A 92 6.43 3.16 -9.50
N ALA A 93 5.78 1.99 -9.46
CA ALA A 93 6.47 0.71 -9.53
C ALA A 93 7.10 0.49 -10.91
N SER A 94 6.46 0.96 -11.98
CA SER A 94 7.05 0.98 -13.32
C SER A 94 8.28 1.88 -13.40
N ASP A 95 8.24 3.07 -12.77
CA ASP A 95 9.39 3.98 -12.74
C ASP A 95 10.62 3.35 -12.05
N PHE A 96 10.40 2.39 -11.16
CA PHE A 96 11.44 1.70 -10.40
C PHE A 96 11.84 0.35 -11.03
N ASP A 97 11.35 0.04 -12.24
CA ASP A 97 11.55 -1.24 -12.92
C ASP A 97 11.15 -2.46 -12.08
N CYS A 98 10.06 -2.32 -11.30
CA CYS A 98 9.52 -3.41 -10.50
C CYS A 98 8.82 -4.46 -11.40
N SER A 99 9.59 -5.33 -12.06
CA SER A 99 9.09 -6.36 -12.98
C SER A 99 7.96 -7.25 -12.42
N ALA A 100 7.95 -7.49 -11.11
CA ALA A 100 6.91 -8.28 -10.44
C ALA A 100 5.78 -7.45 -9.78
N ALA A 101 5.69 -6.13 -9.98
CA ALA A 101 4.63 -5.33 -9.32
C ALA A 101 3.23 -5.54 -9.91
N PHE A 102 3.17 -6.14 -11.10
CA PHE A 102 1.93 -6.40 -11.84
C PHE A 102 1.41 -7.83 -11.66
N SER A 103 2.13 -8.70 -10.94
CA SER A 103 1.63 -10.03 -10.64
C SER A 103 0.89 -10.00 -9.31
N ASN A 104 -0.34 -10.51 -9.29
CA ASN A 104 -1.07 -10.88 -8.06
C ASN A 104 -0.39 -12.05 -7.32
N GLN A 105 0.89 -12.30 -7.58
CA GLN A 105 1.63 -13.32 -6.84
C GLN A 105 1.83 -12.83 -5.42
N PRO A 106 1.53 -13.66 -4.42
CA PRO A 106 1.85 -13.37 -3.04
C PRO A 106 3.31 -12.95 -2.96
N VAL A 107 3.58 -11.76 -2.41
CA VAL A 107 4.93 -11.33 -2.06
C VAL A 107 5.48 -12.44 -1.17
N PRO A 108 6.58 -13.13 -1.54
CA PRO A 108 7.29 -13.93 -0.57
C PRO A 108 7.73 -12.93 0.49
N MET A 109 7.06 -12.94 1.65
CA MET A 109 7.61 -12.25 2.81
C MET A 109 8.95 -12.90 3.04
N GLU A 110 10.01 -12.20 2.64
CA GLU A 110 11.38 -12.57 2.97
C GLU A 110 11.61 -12.27 4.46
N ARG A 111 10.87 -12.98 5.32
CA ARG A 111 11.50 -13.66 6.43
C ARG A 111 11.83 -15.03 5.89
N SER A 112 13.13 -15.23 5.71
CA SER A 112 13.78 -16.50 5.41
C SER A 112 13.01 -17.69 5.99
N ALA A 113 12.23 -18.32 5.14
CA ALA A 113 11.74 -19.67 5.31
C ALA A 113 11.99 -20.33 3.95
N PRO A 114 13.13 -21.01 3.76
CA PRO A 114 13.36 -21.79 2.55
C PRO A 114 12.20 -22.75 2.34
N ALA A 115 12.01 -23.25 1.11
CA ALA A 115 11.04 -24.31 0.80
C ALA A 115 11.13 -25.53 1.74
N ASP A 116 12.23 -25.64 2.48
CA ASP A 116 12.49 -26.58 3.57
C ASP A 116 11.58 -26.39 4.80
N VAL A 117 10.95 -25.23 5.02
CA VAL A 117 10.05 -24.98 6.17
C VAL A 117 8.64 -25.54 5.92
N ALA A 118 8.19 -25.58 4.67
CA ALA A 118 6.96 -26.29 4.33
C ALA A 118 7.17 -27.81 4.48
N LYS A 119 8.33 -28.31 4.04
CA LYS A 119 8.77 -29.69 4.33
C LYS A 119 8.84 -29.95 5.83
N SER A 120 9.42 -29.05 6.63
CA SER A 120 9.55 -29.26 8.07
C SER A 120 8.22 -29.32 8.81
N LYS A 121 7.18 -28.60 8.33
CA LYS A 121 5.82 -28.68 8.90
C LYS A 121 5.09 -29.96 8.51
N ILE A 122 5.23 -30.42 7.26
CA ILE A 122 4.64 -31.69 6.81
C ILE A 122 5.35 -32.87 7.50
N GLU A 123 6.68 -32.85 7.57
CA GLU A 123 7.47 -33.87 8.26
C GLU A 123 7.13 -33.93 9.76
N SER A 124 7.02 -32.78 10.44
CA SER A 124 6.60 -32.73 11.85
C SER A 124 5.17 -33.26 12.05
N CYS A 125 4.25 -33.01 11.10
CA CYS A 125 2.90 -33.56 11.13
C CYS A 125 2.89 -35.08 10.94
N ILE A 126 3.70 -35.60 10.00
CA ILE A 126 3.81 -37.04 9.74
C ILE A 126 4.41 -37.78 10.94
N ASP A 127 5.45 -37.22 11.57
CA ASP A 127 6.07 -37.81 12.76
C ASP A 127 5.11 -37.84 13.94
N ALA A 128 4.35 -36.76 14.17
CA ALA A 128 3.30 -36.72 15.18
C ALA A 128 2.16 -37.72 14.87
N CYS A 129 1.78 -37.86 13.60
CA CYS A 129 0.77 -38.81 13.16
C CYS A 129 1.22 -40.26 13.40
N LYS A 130 2.48 -40.60 13.09
CA LYS A 130 3.05 -41.93 13.34
C LYS A 130 3.21 -42.22 14.83
N ALA A 131 3.53 -41.21 15.64
CA ALA A 131 3.67 -41.38 17.09
C ALA A 131 2.32 -41.60 17.80
N ASN A 132 1.23 -41.04 17.27
CA ASN A 132 -0.09 -41.06 17.92
C ASN A 132 -1.11 -42.00 17.23
N THR A 133 -0.75 -42.65 16.13
CA THR A 133 -1.64 -43.53 15.38
C THR A 133 -0.91 -44.77 14.87
N SER A 134 -1.66 -45.82 14.49
CA SER A 134 -1.12 -47.00 13.80
C SER A 134 -1.12 -46.86 12.27
N ARG A 135 -1.23 -45.63 11.74
CA ARG A 135 -1.30 -45.37 10.29
C ARG A 135 0.06 -45.53 9.63
N THR A 136 0.04 -45.89 8.35
CA THR A 136 1.25 -45.93 7.50
C THR A 136 1.72 -44.52 7.16
N SER A 137 3.00 -44.37 6.78
CA SER A 137 3.57 -43.08 6.41
C SER A 137 2.76 -42.39 5.31
N ASP A 138 2.26 -43.13 4.31
CA ASP A 138 1.49 -42.58 3.19
C ASP A 138 0.13 -42.06 3.64
N ALA A 139 -0.56 -42.79 4.54
CA ALA A 139 -1.83 -42.33 5.11
C ALA A 139 -1.67 -41.12 6.04
N CYS A 140 -0.51 -40.96 6.67
CA CYS A 140 -0.16 -39.76 7.44
C CYS A 140 0.23 -38.59 6.53
N PHE A 141 0.94 -38.85 5.44
CA PHE A 141 1.26 -37.83 4.43
C PHE A 141 -0.02 -37.25 3.83
N ASP A 142 -0.94 -38.11 3.38
CA ASP A 142 -2.23 -37.68 2.82
C ASP A 142 -3.05 -36.87 3.84
N ALA A 143 -3.07 -37.28 5.11
CA ALA A 143 -3.77 -36.56 6.17
C ALA A 143 -3.15 -35.19 6.50
N CYS A 144 -1.83 -35.04 6.33
CA CYS A 144 -1.09 -33.82 6.63
C CYS A 144 -0.99 -32.86 5.44
N ASN A 145 -1.38 -33.31 4.24
CA ASN A 145 -1.27 -32.57 2.98
C ASN A 145 -2.63 -31.96 2.52
N HIS A 146 -3.59 -31.80 3.44
CA HIS A 146 -4.94 -31.30 3.21
C HIS A 146 -5.23 -29.96 3.90
#